data_AF-A0A343TIL5-F1
#
_entry.id   AF-A0A343TIL5-F1
#
_cell.length_a   1.000
_cell.length_b   1.000
_cell.length_c   1.000
_cell.angle_alpha   90.00
_cell.angle_beta   90.00
_cell.angle_gamma   90.00
#
_symmetry.space_group_name_H-M   'P 1'
#
loop_
_entity.id
_entity.type
_entity.pdbx_description
1 polymer ?
#
loop_
_entity_poly.entity_id
_entity_poly.type
_entity_poly.pdbx_seq_one_letter_code
_entity_poly.pdbx_strand_id
1 'polypeptide(L)'
;MDAIDNGREVPTNSCSISTGQNEVAQLRAELGDLRAEVETLQAEKEQLQERVDELEKDGAYAVGAEADESARIEWRGDGHEIENLWIDGIPVGNAIANRKEEIRELAEDVGELRDKDSGTETEPEACVEDTYTPIERMAAVGDIAESKSDQRAVSIFRNFTDWGSKTPAGFVLRADEDNALSLLDTAREDDKISSWKQVHRAFEALEELSDGYIELRDDGGKTLVLTEQMPSMKDEDGDDENGQALTASSAGE
;
A
#
# COMPACT_ATOMS: atom_id res chain seq x y z
N MET A 1 59.41 -19.06 -106.20
CA MET A 1 58.65 -20.12 -105.50
C MET A 1 58.37 -19.53 -104.14
N ASP A 2 57.29 -18.75 -104.06
CA ASP A 2 56.97 -17.90 -102.93
C ASP A 2 55.60 -18.30 -102.40
N ALA A 3 55.57 -18.63 -101.11
CA ALA A 3 54.53 -18.28 -100.15
C ALA A 3 54.80 -19.08 -98.86
N ILE A 4 55.45 -18.44 -97.89
CA ILE A 4 55.36 -18.90 -96.49
C ILE A 4 54.21 -18.12 -95.86
N ASP A 5 53.12 -18.83 -95.64
CA ASP A 5 51.93 -18.39 -94.91
C ASP A 5 52.26 -18.33 -93.41
N ASN A 6 52.33 -17.13 -92.85
CA ASN A 6 52.50 -16.88 -91.43
C ASN A 6 51.13 -16.60 -90.80
N GLY A 7 50.31 -17.64 -90.68
CA GLY A 7 49.11 -17.65 -89.85
C GLY A 7 49.46 -17.64 -88.37
N ARG A 8 49.78 -16.46 -87.83
CA ARG A 8 49.95 -16.26 -86.38
C ARG A 8 48.57 -16.02 -85.76
N GLU A 9 47.96 -17.08 -85.23
CA GLU A 9 46.78 -16.97 -84.39
C GLU A 9 47.10 -16.11 -83.15
N VAL A 10 46.37 -15.00 -83.00
CA VAL A 10 46.46 -14.11 -81.83
C VAL A 10 45.41 -14.60 -80.82
N PRO A 11 45.81 -15.18 -79.66
CA PRO A 11 44.84 -15.71 -78.73
C PRO A 11 44.26 -14.60 -77.83
N THR A 12 42.93 -14.60 -77.70
CA THR A 12 42.17 -14.48 -76.44
C THR A 12 42.30 -13.25 -75.52
N ASN A 13 42.81 -12.10 -75.96
CA ASN A 13 42.84 -10.90 -75.09
C ASN A 13 41.44 -10.34 -74.74
N SER A 14 40.44 -10.54 -75.60
CA SER A 14 39.09 -9.97 -75.42
C SER A 14 38.32 -10.60 -74.25
N CYS A 15 38.45 -11.92 -74.05
CA CYS A 15 37.72 -12.65 -73.01
C CYS A 15 38.21 -12.26 -71.60
N SER A 16 39.52 -12.26 -71.38
CA SER A 16 40.12 -11.89 -70.09
C SER A 16 39.82 -10.44 -69.68
N ILE A 17 39.75 -9.52 -70.65
CA ILE A 17 39.36 -8.13 -70.40
C ILE A 17 37.89 -8.03 -69.98
N SER A 18 36.98 -8.75 -70.64
CA SER A 18 35.56 -8.74 -70.28
C SER A 18 35.28 -9.33 -68.90
N THR A 19 35.99 -10.39 -68.51
CA THR A 19 35.89 -10.98 -67.16
C THR A 19 36.40 -10.01 -66.09
N GLY A 20 37.57 -9.40 -66.30
CA GLY A 20 38.10 -8.40 -65.36
C GLY A 20 37.21 -7.16 -65.24
N GLN A 21 36.55 -6.73 -66.33
CA GLN A 21 35.59 -5.63 -66.29
C GLN A 21 34.34 -5.97 -65.46
N ASN A 22 33.86 -7.22 -65.54
CA ASN A 22 32.73 -7.68 -64.73
C ASN A 22 33.10 -7.77 -63.23
N GLU A 23 34.29 -8.28 -62.90
CA GLU A 23 34.79 -8.31 -61.52
C GLU A 23 34.95 -6.91 -60.94
N VAL A 24 35.48 -5.95 -61.72
CA VAL A 24 35.58 -4.55 -61.30
C VAL A 24 34.21 -3.91 -61.08
N ALA A 25 33.22 -4.25 -61.92
CA ALA A 25 31.85 -3.77 -61.74
C ALA A 25 31.21 -4.35 -60.47
N GLN A 26 31.41 -5.64 -60.21
CA GLN A 26 30.92 -6.32 -59.01
C GLN A 26 31.55 -5.75 -57.73
N LEU A 27 32.88 -5.63 -57.69
CA LEU A 27 33.59 -5.06 -56.53
C LEU A 27 33.19 -3.60 -56.26
N ARG A 28 32.85 -2.83 -57.31
CA ARG A 28 32.33 -1.47 -57.13
C ARG A 28 30.92 -1.44 -56.52
N ALA A 29 30.07 -2.41 -56.88
CA ALA A 29 28.75 -2.55 -56.28
C ALA A 29 28.88 -2.92 -54.80
N GLU A 30 29.68 -3.94 -54.49
CA GLU A 30 29.94 -4.37 -53.10
C GLU A 30 30.55 -3.24 -52.25
N LEU A 31 31.48 -2.44 -52.80
CA LEU A 31 32.01 -1.25 -52.12
C LEU A 31 30.96 -0.16 -51.92
N GLY A 32 29.95 -0.07 -52.78
CA GLY A 32 28.82 0.84 -52.62
C GLY A 32 27.92 0.40 -51.46
N ASP A 33 27.58 -0.88 -51.43
CA ASP A 33 26.72 -1.47 -50.39
C ASP A 33 27.40 -1.39 -49.01
N LEU A 34 28.69 -1.74 -48.92
CA LEU A 34 29.45 -1.61 -47.66
C LEU A 34 29.54 -0.17 -47.17
N ARG A 35 29.62 0.81 -48.07
CA ARG A 35 29.62 2.23 -47.66
C ARG A 35 28.28 2.65 -47.09
N ALA A 36 27.19 2.22 -47.70
CA ALA A 36 25.85 2.49 -47.19
C ALA A 36 25.65 1.85 -45.80
N GLU A 37 26.12 0.61 -45.61
CA GLU A 37 26.06 -0.07 -44.31
C GLU A 37 26.90 0.64 -43.24
N VAL A 38 28.09 1.13 -43.59
CA VAL A 38 28.91 1.94 -42.67
C VAL A 38 28.21 3.23 -42.28
N GLU A 39 27.53 3.90 -43.20
CA GLU A 39 26.75 5.10 -42.89
C GLU A 39 25.59 4.79 -41.95
N THR A 40 24.87 3.69 -42.15
CA THR A 40 23.78 3.29 -41.24
C THR A 40 24.30 2.92 -39.85
N LEU A 41 25.39 2.16 -39.76
CA LEU A 41 25.99 1.78 -38.48
C LEU A 41 26.56 2.99 -37.73
N GLN A 42 27.07 3.99 -38.44
CA GLN A 42 27.51 5.25 -37.83
C GLN A 42 26.33 6.03 -37.23
N ALA A 43 25.20 6.11 -37.93
CA ALA A 43 24.00 6.75 -37.41
C ALA A 43 23.42 6.02 -36.18
N GLU A 44 23.37 4.68 -36.21
CA GLU A 44 22.94 3.89 -35.05
C GLU A 44 23.87 4.05 -33.85
N LYS A 45 25.19 4.12 -34.10
CA LYS A 45 26.17 4.37 -33.03
C LYS A 45 25.93 5.74 -32.38
N GLU A 46 25.71 6.78 -33.17
CA GLU A 46 25.43 8.13 -32.64
C GLU A 46 24.15 8.15 -31.81
N GLN A 47 23.08 7.49 -32.30
CA GLN A 47 21.83 7.34 -31.56
C GLN A 47 22.01 6.57 -30.25
N LEU A 48 22.80 5.49 -30.24
CA LEU A 48 23.08 4.72 -29.03
C LEU A 48 23.93 5.54 -28.04
N GLN A 49 24.87 6.34 -28.53
CA GLN A 49 25.65 7.23 -27.67
C GLN A 49 24.75 8.29 -27.02
N GLU A 50 23.84 8.92 -27.76
CA GLU A 50 22.88 9.87 -27.21
C GLU A 50 21.99 9.23 -26.12
N ARG A 51 21.50 8.01 -26.36
CA ARG A 51 20.71 7.27 -25.36
C ARG A 51 21.52 6.91 -24.11
N VAL A 52 22.80 6.55 -24.27
CA VAL A 52 23.68 6.28 -23.13
C VAL A 52 23.90 7.57 -22.34
N ASP A 53 24.18 8.69 -23.00
CA ASP A 53 24.37 9.99 -22.34
C ASP A 53 23.10 10.43 -21.60
N GLU A 54 21.91 10.20 -22.18
CA GLU A 54 20.62 10.47 -21.53
C GLU A 54 20.42 9.59 -20.30
N LEU A 55 20.66 8.27 -20.40
CA LEU A 55 20.54 7.36 -19.28
C LEU A 55 21.57 7.62 -18.17
N GLU A 56 22.79 8.00 -18.52
CA GLU A 56 23.82 8.39 -17.55
C GLU A 56 23.42 9.68 -16.84
N LYS A 57 22.82 10.63 -17.56
CA LYS A 57 22.30 11.86 -16.99
C LYS A 57 21.13 11.58 -16.04
N ASP A 58 20.15 10.78 -16.46
CA ASP A 58 19.00 10.39 -15.64
C ASP A 58 19.45 9.57 -14.42
N GLY A 59 20.41 8.66 -14.60
CA GLY A 59 21.05 7.91 -13.52
C GLY A 59 21.80 8.81 -12.54
N ALA A 60 22.50 9.84 -13.03
CA ALA A 60 23.20 10.80 -12.18
C ALA A 60 22.23 11.67 -11.36
N TYR A 61 21.08 12.07 -11.93
CA TYR A 61 20.03 12.77 -11.18
C TYR A 61 19.34 11.85 -10.16
N ALA A 62 19.06 10.59 -10.53
CA ALA A 62 18.48 9.61 -9.62
C ALA A 62 19.42 9.29 -8.46
N VAL A 63 20.71 9.03 -8.73
CA VAL A 63 21.71 8.76 -7.67
C VAL A 63 21.98 10.00 -6.82
N GLY A 64 21.99 11.21 -7.40
CA GLY A 64 22.18 12.45 -6.65
C GLY A 64 20.99 12.83 -5.76
N ALA A 65 19.77 12.41 -6.12
CA ALA A 65 18.56 12.67 -5.34
C ALA A 65 18.23 11.53 -4.36
N GLU A 66 18.49 10.26 -4.71
CA GLU A 66 18.16 9.10 -3.89
C GLU A 66 19.27 8.69 -2.91
N ALA A 67 20.52 9.13 -3.11
CA ALA A 67 21.63 8.78 -2.20
C ALA A 67 21.56 9.48 -0.84
N ASP A 68 20.82 10.58 -0.71
CA ASP A 68 20.58 11.27 0.57
C ASP A 68 19.32 10.75 1.30
N GLU A 69 18.43 9.99 0.63
CA GLU A 69 17.15 9.54 1.22
C GLU A 69 17.01 8.01 1.33
N SER A 70 17.87 7.22 0.67
CA SER A 70 17.84 5.77 0.79
C SER A 70 18.53 5.32 2.08
N ALA A 71 17.73 4.89 3.05
CA ALA A 71 18.23 4.32 4.29
C ALA A 71 19.31 3.26 4.03
N ARG A 72 20.51 3.47 4.55
CA ARG A 72 21.67 2.58 4.37
C ARG A 72 21.45 1.31 5.17
N ILE A 73 21.09 0.22 4.48
CA ILE A 73 20.95 -1.10 5.08
C ILE A 73 22.30 -1.84 4.98
N GLU A 74 22.87 -2.22 6.12
CA GLU A 74 24.13 -2.96 6.17
C GLU A 74 24.11 -4.03 7.26
N TRP A 75 24.84 -5.13 7.02
CA TRP A 75 25.10 -6.15 8.04
C TRP A 75 26.44 -5.84 8.70
N ARG A 76 26.47 -5.68 10.03
CA ARG A 76 27.71 -5.48 10.80
C ARG A 76 27.94 -6.69 11.71
N GLY A 77 28.94 -7.49 11.38
CA GLY A 77 29.33 -8.69 12.14
C GLY A 77 29.67 -9.86 11.24
N ASP A 78 29.95 -11.02 11.84
CA ASP A 78 30.48 -12.20 11.18
C ASP A 78 29.37 -13.11 10.59
N GLY A 79 28.24 -12.52 10.18
CA GLY A 79 27.11 -13.27 9.62
C GLY A 79 25.88 -12.44 9.29
N HIS A 80 25.01 -13.01 8.46
CA HIS A 80 23.68 -12.45 8.11
C HIS A 80 22.61 -12.84 9.13
N GLU A 81 22.97 -12.82 10.41
CA GLU A 81 22.05 -13.06 11.52
C GLU A 81 21.29 -11.77 11.81
N ILE A 82 20.00 -11.88 12.13
CA ILE A 82 19.11 -10.73 12.24
C ILE A 82 19.64 -9.70 13.24
N GLU A 83 20.34 -10.11 14.31
CA GLU A 83 20.96 -9.22 15.30
C GLU A 83 21.97 -8.23 14.70
N ASN A 84 22.59 -8.61 13.58
CA ASN A 84 23.64 -7.85 12.92
C ASN A 84 23.12 -6.86 11.87
N LEU A 85 21.79 -6.68 11.75
CA LEU A 85 21.18 -5.76 10.79
C LEU A 85 21.21 -4.31 11.29
N TRP A 86 21.77 -3.41 10.49
CA TRP A 86 21.81 -1.98 10.74
C TRP A 86 21.10 -1.21 9.61
N ILE A 87 20.33 -0.20 9.98
CA ILE A 87 19.65 0.72 9.05
C ILE A 87 20.01 2.14 9.49
N ASP A 88 20.70 2.89 8.63
CA ASP A 88 21.19 4.25 8.94
C ASP A 88 21.99 4.37 10.23
N GLY A 89 22.81 3.36 10.51
CA GLY A 89 23.60 3.36 11.75
C GLY A 89 22.77 3.04 13.00
N ILE A 90 21.52 2.62 12.86
CA ILE A 90 20.67 2.12 13.96
C ILE A 90 20.74 0.58 13.97
N PRO A 91 21.07 -0.07 15.11
CA PRO A 91 21.12 -1.53 15.24
C PRO A 91 19.71 -2.13 15.36
N VAL A 92 18.94 -2.04 14.28
CA VAL A 92 17.55 -2.53 14.20
C VAL A 92 17.48 -4.02 14.51
N GLY A 93 18.47 -4.78 14.07
CA GLY A 93 18.59 -6.21 14.32
C GLY A 93 18.52 -6.59 15.79
N ASN A 94 19.35 -5.93 16.61
CA ASN A 94 19.41 -6.14 18.04
C ASN A 94 18.09 -5.74 18.74
N ALA A 95 17.52 -4.61 18.32
CA ALA A 95 16.23 -4.15 18.84
C ALA A 95 15.08 -5.14 18.55
N ILE A 96 15.08 -5.77 17.38
CA ILE A 96 14.10 -6.79 17.01
C ILE A 96 14.31 -8.07 17.83
N ALA A 97 15.56 -8.52 17.98
CA ALA A 97 15.89 -9.72 18.76
C ALA A 97 15.47 -9.58 20.23
N ASN A 98 15.76 -8.43 20.86
CA ASN A 98 15.36 -8.16 22.25
C ASN A 98 13.84 -8.12 22.41
N ARG A 99 13.11 -7.43 21.50
CA ARG A 99 11.65 -7.41 21.56
C ARG A 99 11.02 -8.80 21.38
N LYS A 100 11.64 -9.67 20.60
CA LYS A 100 11.19 -11.06 20.43
C LYS A 100 11.39 -11.89 21.70
N GLU A 101 12.40 -11.58 22.51
CA GLU A 101 12.58 -12.14 23.85
C GLU A 101 11.49 -11.64 24.80
N GLU A 102 11.31 -10.32 24.88
CA GLU A 102 10.30 -9.67 25.74
C GLU A 102 8.88 -10.15 25.42
N ILE A 103 8.51 -10.27 24.15
CA ILE A 103 7.19 -10.77 23.73
C ILE A 103 6.98 -12.23 24.18
N ARG A 104 8.05 -13.04 24.20
CA ARG A 104 7.96 -14.45 24.60
C ARG A 104 7.78 -14.57 26.11
N GLU A 105 8.57 -13.82 26.87
CA GLU A 105 8.45 -13.74 28.34
C GLU A 105 7.05 -13.24 28.72
N LEU A 106 6.58 -12.17 28.09
CA LEU A 106 5.24 -11.64 28.34
C LEU A 106 4.13 -12.64 27.96
N ALA A 107 4.31 -13.42 26.89
CA ALA A 107 3.36 -14.46 26.51
C ALA A 107 3.31 -15.62 27.53
N GLU A 108 4.44 -15.94 28.17
CA GLU A 108 4.51 -16.92 29.26
C GLU A 108 3.79 -16.39 30.51
N ASP A 109 4.06 -15.13 30.89
CA ASP A 109 3.40 -14.46 32.02
C ASP A 109 1.88 -14.35 31.84
N VAL A 110 1.41 -14.00 30.64
CA VAL A 110 -0.03 -13.95 30.31
C VAL A 110 -0.65 -15.34 30.38
N GLY A 111 0.07 -16.38 29.95
CA GLY A 111 -0.34 -17.77 30.10
C GLY A 111 -0.54 -18.14 31.57
N GLU A 112 0.46 -17.83 32.42
CA GLU A 112 0.36 -18.09 33.87
C GLU A 112 -0.75 -17.29 34.56
N LEU A 113 -0.96 -16.04 34.18
CA LEU A 113 -2.03 -15.21 34.74
C LEU A 113 -3.40 -15.70 34.33
N ARG A 114 -3.57 -16.13 33.08
CA ARG A 114 -4.81 -16.76 32.59
C ARG A 114 -5.14 -18.06 33.33
N ASP A 115 -4.12 -18.85 33.67
CA ASP A 115 -4.30 -20.07 34.47
C ASP A 115 -4.58 -19.76 35.96
N LYS A 116 -4.15 -18.60 36.47
CA LYS A 116 -4.46 -18.14 37.85
C LYS A 116 -5.84 -17.49 37.96
N ASP A 117 -6.36 -16.88 36.90
CA ASP A 117 -7.68 -16.23 36.87
C ASP A 117 -8.85 -17.23 36.72
N SER A 118 -8.57 -18.49 36.37
CA SER A 118 -9.58 -19.57 36.36
C SER A 118 -9.92 -20.14 37.75
N GLY A 119 -9.38 -19.54 38.82
CA GLY A 119 -9.36 -20.12 40.17
C GLY A 119 -10.15 -19.41 41.27
N THR A 120 -10.81 -18.29 41.00
CA THR A 120 -11.58 -17.57 42.04
C THR A 120 -13.00 -17.27 41.57
N GLU A 121 -13.92 -18.12 42.05
CA GLU A 121 -15.36 -17.83 42.15
C GLU A 121 -15.54 -16.47 42.86
N THR A 122 -15.79 -15.43 42.08
CA THR A 122 -16.36 -14.17 42.57
C THR A 122 -17.74 -14.04 41.95
N GLU A 123 -18.71 -13.76 42.82
CA GLU A 123 -20.15 -13.75 42.56
C GLU A 123 -20.56 -12.92 41.33
N PRO A 124 -21.69 -13.27 40.68
CA PRO A 124 -22.07 -12.72 39.39
C PRO A 124 -22.61 -11.29 39.51
N GLU A 125 -21.79 -10.29 39.19
CA GLU A 125 -22.29 -8.96 38.87
C GLU A 125 -22.77 -8.94 37.41
N ALA A 126 -24.11 -8.89 37.30
CA ALA A 126 -24.93 -8.39 36.19
C ALA A 126 -24.55 -8.84 34.75
N CYS A 127 -25.40 -9.70 34.20
CA CYS A 127 -25.55 -9.97 32.78
C CYS A 127 -25.64 -8.66 31.97
N VAL A 128 -24.56 -8.27 31.29
CA VAL A 128 -24.63 -7.35 30.16
C VAL A 128 -24.89 -8.22 28.93
N GLU A 129 -26.11 -8.11 28.41
CA GLU A 129 -26.70 -8.95 27.37
C GLU A 129 -25.81 -9.08 26.11
N ASP A 130 -25.80 -10.29 25.53
CA ASP A 130 -25.20 -10.69 24.24
C ASP A 130 -25.77 -9.93 23.01
N THR A 131 -26.37 -8.76 23.22
CA THR A 131 -27.08 -7.98 22.21
C THR A 131 -26.19 -6.94 21.52
N TYR A 132 -25.07 -6.56 22.13
CA TYR A 132 -24.16 -5.54 21.60
C TYR A 132 -22.99 -6.14 20.83
N THR A 133 -22.73 -5.58 19.65
CA THR A 133 -21.51 -5.84 18.87
C THR A 133 -20.26 -5.43 19.68
N PRO A 134 -19.08 -6.01 19.38
CA PRO A 134 -17.83 -5.61 20.02
C PRO A 134 -17.59 -4.09 19.99
N ILE A 135 -17.85 -3.43 18.86
CA ILE A 135 -17.65 -1.97 18.73
C ILE A 135 -18.59 -1.16 19.63
N GLU A 136 -19.83 -1.60 19.83
CA GLU A 136 -20.81 -0.91 20.69
C GLU A 136 -20.41 -1.00 22.16
N ARG A 137 -19.95 -2.18 22.60
CA ARG A 137 -19.44 -2.35 23.98
C ARG A 137 -18.26 -1.42 24.23
N MET A 138 -17.35 -1.33 23.26
CA MET A 138 -16.18 -0.45 23.35
C MET A 138 -16.57 1.03 23.30
N ALA A 139 -17.58 1.39 22.49
CA ALA A 139 -18.09 2.75 22.41
C ALA A 139 -18.84 3.18 23.67
N ALA A 140 -19.50 2.27 24.38
CA ALA A 140 -20.21 2.58 25.63
C ALA A 140 -19.25 2.75 26.82
N VAL A 141 -18.26 1.86 26.96
CA VAL A 141 -17.39 1.80 28.14
C VAL A 141 -16.10 2.60 27.98
N GLY A 142 -15.65 2.87 26.73
CA GLY A 142 -14.52 3.75 26.42
C GLY A 142 -13.12 3.19 26.73
N ASP A 143 -12.98 2.27 27.68
CA ASP A 143 -11.69 1.82 28.22
C ASP A 143 -11.28 0.39 27.81
N ILE A 144 -12.06 -0.26 26.94
CA ILE A 144 -11.83 -1.66 26.52
C ILE A 144 -10.97 -1.74 25.24
N ALA A 145 -10.60 -0.60 24.66
CA ALA A 145 -9.86 -0.56 23.39
C ALA A 145 -8.36 -0.79 23.60
N GLU A 146 -7.93 -2.04 23.35
CA GLU A 146 -6.56 -2.54 23.55
C GLU A 146 -5.54 -1.90 22.60
N SER A 147 -5.94 -1.55 21.37
CA SER A 147 -5.04 -0.94 20.39
C SER A 147 -5.44 0.48 19.99
N LYS A 148 -4.44 1.26 19.54
CA LYS A 148 -4.70 2.57 18.91
C LYS A 148 -5.61 2.48 17.70
N SER A 149 -5.64 1.34 17.00
CA SER A 149 -6.53 1.12 15.85
C SER A 149 -7.97 1.01 16.31
N ASP A 150 -8.23 0.24 17.37
CA ASP A 150 -9.58 0.02 17.90
C ASP A 150 -10.15 1.29 18.49
N GLN A 151 -9.31 2.06 19.19
CA GLN A 151 -9.73 3.35 19.71
C GLN A 151 -10.10 4.35 18.59
N ARG A 152 -9.39 4.28 17.44
CA ARG A 152 -9.73 5.06 16.25
C ARG A 152 -11.02 4.54 15.61
N ALA A 153 -11.22 3.23 15.54
CA ALA A 153 -12.47 2.62 15.08
C ALA A 153 -13.67 3.07 15.93
N VAL A 154 -13.55 3.06 17.26
CA VAL A 154 -14.58 3.57 18.19
C VAL A 154 -14.88 5.04 17.94
N SER A 155 -13.84 5.84 17.68
CA SER A 155 -14.01 7.27 17.37
C SER A 155 -14.76 7.48 16.04
N ILE A 156 -14.47 6.66 15.03
CA ILE A 156 -15.23 6.66 13.76
C ILE A 156 -16.66 6.26 14.05
N PHE A 157 -16.90 5.14 14.74
CA PHE A 157 -18.23 4.62 15.05
C PHE A 157 -19.14 5.65 15.73
N ARG A 158 -18.64 6.32 16.77
CA ARG A 158 -19.38 7.36 17.51
C ARG A 158 -19.80 8.54 16.64
N ASN A 159 -19.01 8.89 15.63
CA ASN A 159 -19.27 10.02 14.75
C ASN A 159 -19.76 9.58 13.36
N PHE A 160 -19.97 8.28 13.14
CA PHE A 160 -20.18 7.72 11.80
C PHE A 160 -21.48 8.22 11.18
N THR A 161 -22.53 8.34 11.99
CA THR A 161 -23.81 8.95 11.60
C THR A 161 -23.64 10.42 11.20
N ASP A 162 -22.89 11.19 11.97
CA ASP A 162 -22.66 12.62 11.75
C ASP A 162 -21.74 12.91 10.56
N TRP A 163 -20.76 12.04 10.31
CA TRP A 163 -19.84 12.16 9.19
C TRP A 163 -20.45 11.59 7.92
N GLY A 164 -21.02 10.38 7.99
CA GLY A 164 -21.66 9.70 6.87
C GLY A 164 -22.88 10.44 6.35
N SER A 165 -23.73 11.02 7.21
CA SER A 165 -24.92 11.78 6.75
C SER A 165 -24.59 13.04 5.95
N LYS A 166 -23.36 13.57 6.06
CA LYS A 166 -22.91 14.76 5.34
C LYS A 166 -22.36 14.47 3.95
N THR A 167 -22.17 13.20 3.60
CA THR A 167 -21.62 12.84 2.29
C THR A 167 -22.74 12.76 1.24
N PRO A 168 -22.43 13.03 -0.05
CA PRO A 168 -23.44 13.06 -1.12
C PRO A 168 -24.17 11.72 -1.35
N ALA A 169 -23.60 10.61 -0.88
CA ALA A 169 -24.11 9.26 -1.07
C ALA A 169 -24.96 8.74 0.12
N GLY A 170 -25.22 9.56 1.15
CA GLY A 170 -25.84 9.10 2.39
C GLY A 170 -24.82 8.45 3.32
N PHE A 171 -25.22 7.58 4.26
CA PHE A 171 -24.38 6.92 5.29
C PHE A 171 -23.16 6.14 4.76
N VAL A 172 -22.22 6.86 4.18
CA VAL A 172 -21.05 6.41 3.44
C VAL A 172 -19.91 7.35 3.81
N LEU A 173 -18.77 6.80 4.18
CA LEU A 173 -17.57 7.56 4.48
C LEU A 173 -16.40 7.05 3.64
N ARG A 174 -15.96 7.85 2.68
CA ARG A 174 -14.82 7.55 1.82
C ARG A 174 -13.56 8.10 2.47
N ALA A 175 -12.52 7.27 2.57
CA ALA A 175 -11.27 7.69 3.20
C ALA A 175 -10.71 8.96 2.54
N ASP A 176 -10.53 8.94 1.22
CA ASP A 176 -9.79 9.98 0.48
C ASP A 176 -10.65 11.22 0.13
N GLU A 177 -11.94 11.03 -0.15
CA GLU A 177 -12.82 12.10 -0.65
C GLU A 177 -13.50 12.89 0.47
N ASP A 178 -13.80 12.27 1.61
CA ASP A 178 -14.54 12.89 2.72
C ASP A 178 -13.64 13.41 3.84
N ASN A 179 -12.34 13.59 3.56
CA ASN A 179 -11.35 14.09 4.50
C ASN A 179 -11.33 13.33 5.84
N ALA A 180 -11.49 12.01 5.80
CA ALA A 180 -11.56 11.15 6.98
C ALA A 180 -10.33 11.29 7.89
N LEU A 181 -9.16 11.60 7.31
CA LEU A 181 -7.94 11.88 8.05
C LEU A 181 -8.05 13.11 8.95
N SER A 182 -8.54 14.26 8.46
CA SER A 182 -8.77 15.42 9.33
C SER A 182 -9.91 15.21 10.31
N LEU A 183 -10.96 14.48 9.94
CA LEU A 183 -12.07 14.20 10.84
C LEU A 183 -11.59 13.40 12.06
N LEU A 184 -10.76 12.40 11.84
CA LEU A 184 -10.18 11.60 12.91
C LEU A 184 -9.12 12.34 13.72
N ASP A 185 -8.32 13.19 13.08
CA ASP A 185 -7.37 14.08 13.76
C ASP A 185 -8.09 15.08 14.68
N THR A 186 -9.23 15.61 14.21
CA THR A 186 -10.07 16.54 15.00
C THR A 186 -10.78 15.83 16.14
N ALA A 187 -11.25 14.60 15.92
CA ALA A 187 -11.93 13.82 16.96
C ALA A 187 -11.00 13.37 18.08
N ARG A 188 -9.67 13.38 17.85
CA ARG A 188 -8.66 12.95 18.83
C ARG A 188 -7.53 13.96 18.90
N GLU A 189 -7.72 14.98 19.73
CA GLU A 189 -6.75 16.06 19.97
C GLU A 189 -5.36 15.57 20.43
N ASP A 190 -5.28 14.35 21.00
CA ASP A 190 -4.05 13.80 21.59
C ASP A 190 -3.24 12.86 20.68
N ASP A 191 -3.79 12.35 19.56
CA ASP A 191 -3.12 11.32 18.73
C ASP A 191 -3.11 11.72 17.25
N LYS A 192 -2.18 12.61 16.91
CA LYS A 192 -2.03 13.14 15.54
C LYS A 192 -1.96 12.02 14.50
N ILE A 193 -2.86 12.06 13.53
CA ILE A 193 -2.93 11.07 12.45
C ILE A 193 -2.09 11.55 11.29
N SER A 194 -0.94 10.91 11.09
CA SER A 194 0.03 11.34 10.08
C SER A 194 -0.03 10.55 8.78
N SER A 195 -0.84 9.48 8.70
CA SER A 195 -0.87 8.64 7.50
C SER A 195 -2.23 8.00 7.21
N TRP A 196 -2.56 7.93 5.92
CA TRP A 196 -3.73 7.22 5.39
C TRP A 196 -3.74 5.73 5.76
N LYS A 197 -2.57 5.10 5.89
CA LYS A 197 -2.45 3.72 6.38
C LYS A 197 -3.08 3.53 7.76
N GLN A 198 -2.99 4.52 8.65
CA GLN A 198 -3.62 4.42 9.96
C GLN A 198 -5.14 4.58 9.91
N VAL A 199 -5.65 5.40 8.97
CA VAL A 199 -7.09 5.53 8.72
C VAL A 199 -7.64 4.22 8.17
N HIS A 200 -6.94 3.61 7.20
CA HIS A 200 -7.34 2.32 6.63
C HIS A 200 -7.35 1.19 7.66
N ARG A 201 -6.39 1.15 8.59
CA ARG A 201 -6.39 0.16 9.69
C ARG A 201 -7.55 0.38 10.65
N ALA A 202 -7.93 1.64 10.91
CA ALA A 202 -9.10 1.95 11.72
C ALA A 202 -10.40 1.55 11.02
N PHE A 203 -10.46 1.65 9.68
CA PHE A 203 -11.60 1.20 8.88
C PHE A 203 -11.72 -0.32 8.88
N GLU A 204 -10.60 -1.05 8.74
CA GLU A 204 -10.55 -2.52 8.86
C GLU A 204 -10.98 -2.98 10.26
N ALA A 205 -10.45 -2.36 11.31
CA ALA A 205 -10.84 -2.66 12.69
C ALA A 205 -12.32 -2.36 12.95
N LEU A 206 -12.85 -1.29 12.34
CA LEU A 206 -14.27 -0.96 12.47
C LEU A 206 -15.16 -2.00 11.81
N GLU A 207 -14.83 -2.47 10.60
CA GLU A 207 -15.56 -3.54 9.93
C GLU A 207 -15.58 -4.81 10.79
N GLU A 208 -14.41 -5.25 11.27
CA GLU A 208 -14.25 -6.44 12.12
C GLU A 208 -15.04 -6.33 13.43
N LEU A 209 -14.96 -5.19 14.12
CA LEU A 209 -15.64 -4.97 15.41
C LEU A 209 -17.15 -4.71 15.27
N SER A 210 -17.60 -4.32 14.08
CA SER A 210 -19.02 -4.04 13.79
C SER A 210 -19.84 -5.29 13.46
N ASP A 211 -19.20 -6.46 13.32
CA ASP A 211 -19.85 -7.74 13.03
C ASP A 211 -20.82 -7.68 11.82
N GLY A 212 -20.40 -7.00 10.76
CA GLY A 212 -21.16 -6.86 9.49
C GLY A 212 -22.11 -5.66 9.42
N TYR A 213 -22.15 -4.84 10.47
CA TYR A 213 -22.97 -3.61 10.51
C TYR A 213 -22.39 -2.47 9.65
N ILE A 214 -21.05 -2.38 9.57
CA ILE A 214 -20.36 -1.47 8.65
C ILE A 214 -19.51 -2.31 7.71
N GLU A 215 -19.75 -2.15 6.40
CA GLU A 215 -19.02 -2.86 5.35
C GLU A 215 -17.95 -1.97 4.75
N LEU A 216 -16.74 -2.51 4.57
CA LEU A 216 -15.66 -1.82 3.89
C LEU A 216 -15.62 -2.24 2.40
N ARG A 217 -15.93 -1.30 1.51
CA ARG A 217 -15.85 -1.49 0.06
C ARG A 217 -14.58 -0.89 -0.51
N ASP A 218 -14.04 -1.53 -1.54
CA ASP A 218 -12.86 -1.08 -2.28
C ASP A 218 -13.20 -0.89 -3.77
N ASP A 219 -14.00 0.16 -4.04
CA ASP A 219 -14.39 0.57 -5.39
C ASP A 219 -13.50 1.73 -5.88
N GLY A 220 -12.17 1.50 -5.88
CA GLY A 220 -11.16 2.51 -6.24
C GLY A 220 -10.67 3.35 -5.06
N GLY A 221 -10.86 2.86 -3.83
CA GLY A 221 -10.55 3.53 -2.57
C GLY A 221 -11.42 2.97 -1.44
N LYS A 222 -10.87 2.93 -0.22
CA LYS A 222 -11.55 2.36 0.95
C LYS A 222 -12.74 3.21 1.39
N THR A 223 -13.93 2.63 1.31
CA THR A 223 -15.22 3.29 1.61
C THR A 223 -15.98 2.49 2.65
N LEU A 224 -16.36 3.11 3.77
CA LEU A 224 -17.26 2.50 4.75
C LEU A 224 -18.71 2.78 4.36
N VAL A 225 -19.55 1.75 4.37
CA VAL A 225 -20.98 1.84 4.04
C VAL A 225 -21.79 1.24 5.17
N LEU A 226 -22.82 1.95 5.61
CA LEU A 226 -23.78 1.41 6.57
C LEU A 226 -24.69 0.38 5.89
N THR A 227 -24.81 -0.81 6.48
CA THR A 227 -25.84 -1.78 6.08
C THR A 227 -27.10 -1.55 6.92
N GLU A 228 -28.28 -1.66 6.29
CA GLU A 228 -29.58 -1.05 6.70
C GLU A 228 -30.20 -1.46 8.06
N GLN A 229 -29.50 -2.10 8.99
CA GLN A 229 -30.09 -2.44 10.30
C GLN A 229 -29.26 -1.91 11.48
N MET A 230 -29.54 -0.66 11.89
CA MET A 230 -29.37 -0.30 13.30
C MET A 230 -30.52 -0.91 14.10
N PRO A 231 -30.26 -1.73 15.14
CA PRO A 231 -31.18 -1.77 16.26
C PRO A 231 -31.15 -0.38 16.91
N SER A 232 -32.30 0.30 16.91
CA SER A 232 -32.49 1.63 17.49
C SER A 232 -31.74 1.80 18.81
N MET A 233 -30.84 2.79 18.89
CA MET A 233 -30.59 3.51 20.15
C MET A 233 -31.97 3.94 20.66
N LYS A 234 -32.50 3.23 21.65
CA LYS A 234 -33.63 3.74 22.40
C LYS A 234 -33.05 4.84 23.27
N ASP A 235 -33.54 6.06 23.03
CA ASP A 235 -33.35 7.17 23.93
C ASP A 235 -33.77 6.72 25.35
N GLU A 236 -32.79 6.53 26.23
CA GLU A 236 -33.02 6.51 27.66
C GLU A 236 -33.26 7.96 28.11
N ASP A 237 -34.45 8.48 27.80
CA ASP A 237 -34.97 9.71 28.40
C ASP A 237 -36.15 9.37 29.33
N GLY A 238 -35.83 9.32 30.62
CA GLY A 238 -36.67 9.92 31.67
C GLY A 238 -37.86 9.10 32.20
N ASP A 239 -37.58 8.06 32.98
CA ASP A 239 -38.47 7.66 34.07
C ASP A 239 -38.38 8.70 35.21
N ASP A 240 -39.24 9.72 35.15
CA ASP A 240 -39.62 10.47 36.35
C ASP A 240 -41.02 10.03 36.78
N GLU A 241 -41.04 9.08 37.74
CA GLU A 241 -42.18 8.78 38.57
C GLU A 241 -42.60 10.01 39.39
N ASN A 242 -43.80 10.55 39.16
CA ASN A 242 -44.72 10.90 40.26
C ASN A 242 -46.06 11.46 39.74
N GLY A 243 -47.16 10.79 40.10
CA GLY A 243 -48.48 11.36 39.85
C GLY A 243 -49.63 10.40 40.13
N GLN A 244 -49.82 10.07 41.40
CA GLN A 244 -50.91 9.26 41.94
C GLN A 244 -52.29 9.55 41.32
N ALA A 245 -53.01 8.45 41.11
CA ALA A 245 -54.44 8.42 40.86
C ALA A 245 -55.23 9.14 41.95
N LEU A 246 -56.15 10.03 41.56
CA LEU A 246 -57.39 10.28 42.29
C LEU A 246 -58.55 10.45 41.32
N THR A 247 -59.41 9.44 41.34
CA THR A 247 -60.79 9.44 40.87
C THR A 247 -61.62 10.51 41.59
N ALA A 248 -62.47 11.25 40.86
CA ALA A 248 -63.81 11.65 41.33
C ALA A 248 -64.66 12.26 40.21
N SER A 249 -65.82 11.66 39.99
CA SER A 249 -67.00 12.25 39.37
C SER A 249 -67.39 13.62 39.94
N SER A 250 -67.92 14.52 39.11
CA SER A 250 -69.20 15.19 39.40
C SER A 250 -69.74 15.92 38.17
N ALA A 251 -71.04 15.76 37.97
CA ALA A 251 -71.89 16.46 37.01
C ALA A 251 -72.36 17.83 37.53
N GLY A 252 -73.00 18.60 36.62
CA GLY A 252 -73.76 19.84 36.89
C GLY A 252 -72.92 21.09 36.63
N GLU A 253 -73.34 22.11 35.89
CA GLU A 253 -74.67 22.55 35.43
C GLU A 253 -74.49 23.46 34.20
#